data_AF-A0A960PH82-F1
#
_entry.id   AF-A0A960PH82-F1
#
_cell.length_a   1.000
_cell.length_b   1.000
_cell.length_c   1.000
_cell.angle_alpha   90.00
_cell.angle_beta   90.00
_cell.angle_gamma   90.00
#
_symmetry.space_group_name_H-M   'P 1'
#
loop_
_entity.id
_entity.type
_entity.pdbx_description
1 polymer ?
#
loop_
_entity_poly.entity_id
_entity_poly.type
_entity_poly.pdbx_seq_one_letter_code
_entity_poly.pdbx_strand_id
1 'polypeptide(L)'
;LDRVLTSDGVVIFNLGGVLEGTGDRFLKSELKTYRSVFPVVNLYRVDPTKADSDVQNFIVVAAKNQNADLRGSRDAFLSSLLTRQVQKPLGSGETILTDELAPVEYYNSFIRNN
;
A
#
# COMPACT_ATOMS: atom_id res chain seq x y z
N LEU A 1 -17.33 -3.97 1.34
CA LEU A 1 -16.36 -5.10 1.39
C LEU A 1 -17.00 -6.42 1.86
N ASP A 2 -17.88 -6.41 2.86
CA ASP A 2 -18.55 -7.63 3.37
C ASP A 2 -19.41 -8.42 2.37
N ARG A 3 -19.81 -7.79 1.26
CA ARG A 3 -20.64 -8.44 0.24
C ARG A 3 -19.88 -9.10 -0.91
N VAL A 4 -18.56 -8.90 -1.02
CA VAL A 4 -17.76 -9.35 -2.18
C VAL A 4 -16.58 -10.24 -1.78
N LEU A 5 -15.98 -10.00 -0.61
CA LEU A 5 -14.88 -10.84 -0.10
C LEU A 5 -15.39 -11.91 0.86
N THR A 6 -14.86 -13.11 0.72
CA THR A 6 -15.01 -14.19 1.71
C THR A 6 -14.32 -13.82 3.03
N SER A 7 -14.52 -14.62 4.07
CA SER A 7 -13.82 -14.49 5.36
C SER A 7 -12.29 -14.44 5.21
N ASP A 8 -11.77 -15.19 4.24
CA ASP A 8 -10.34 -15.30 3.92
C ASP A 8 -9.95 -14.49 2.68
N GLY A 9 -10.82 -13.56 2.27
CA GLY A 9 -10.62 -12.74 1.08
C GLY A 9 -9.44 -11.78 1.23
N VAL A 10 -8.78 -11.54 0.10
CA VAL A 10 -7.63 -10.65 -0.02
C VAL A 10 -7.89 -9.64 -1.15
N VAL A 11 -7.50 -8.40 -0.92
CA VAL A 11 -7.41 -7.36 -1.95
C VAL A 11 -5.94 -7.16 -2.30
N ILE A 12 -5.62 -7.20 -3.59
CA ILE A 12 -4.29 -6.95 -4.11
C ILE A 12 -4.41 -5.87 -5.17
N PHE A 13 -3.63 -4.81 -5.05
CA PHE A 13 -3.62 -3.74 -6.04
C PHE A 13 -2.25 -3.08 -6.15
N ASN A 14 -2.01 -2.49 -7.31
CA ASN A 14 -0.82 -1.70 -7.59
C ASN A 14 -1.11 -0.23 -7.24
N LEU A 15 -0.14 0.41 -6.61
CA LEU A 15 -0.20 1.82 -6.24
C LEU A 15 1.13 2.49 -6.56
N GLY A 16 1.08 3.58 -7.34
CA GLY A 16 2.24 4.45 -7.56
C GLY A 16 2.42 5.42 -6.40
N GLY A 17 3.66 5.66 -5.98
CA GLY A 17 3.95 6.64 -4.94
C GLY A 17 5.43 6.76 -4.58
N VAL A 18 5.69 7.44 -3.47
CA VAL A 18 7.01 7.58 -2.82
C VAL A 18 6.88 7.24 -1.34
N LEU A 19 7.93 6.69 -0.72
CA LEU A 19 7.91 6.34 0.71
C LEU A 19 8.28 7.52 1.60
N GLU A 20 9.11 8.42 1.10
CA GLU A 20 9.60 9.61 1.80
C GLU A 20 9.55 10.84 0.89
N GLY A 21 9.34 12.01 1.50
CA GLY A 21 9.32 13.30 0.81
C GLY A 21 7.93 13.89 0.67
N THR A 22 7.81 15.01 -0.06
CA THR A 22 6.56 15.78 -0.14
C THR A 22 5.40 15.03 -0.79
N GLY A 23 5.71 14.05 -1.66
CA GLY A 23 4.72 13.21 -2.35
C GLY A 23 4.23 12.00 -1.54
N ASP A 24 4.76 11.73 -0.34
CA ASP A 24 4.45 10.47 0.39
C ASP A 24 3.05 10.46 1.04
N ARG A 25 2.39 11.62 1.10
CA ARG A 25 1.11 11.82 1.76
C ARG A 25 0.01 10.93 1.19
N PHE A 26 -0.04 10.78 -0.14
CA PHE A 26 -1.04 9.93 -0.79
C PHE A 26 -0.88 8.47 -0.37
N LEU A 27 0.32 7.90 -0.55
CA LEU A 27 0.62 6.51 -0.19
C LEU A 27 0.31 6.22 1.29
N LYS A 28 0.71 7.13 2.19
CA LYS A 28 0.43 7.00 3.63
C LYS A 28 -1.06 7.07 3.95
N SER A 29 -1.81 7.94 3.29
CA SER A 29 -3.25 8.12 3.51
C SER A 29 -4.04 6.92 2.98
N GLU A 30 -3.66 6.39 1.81
CA GLU A 30 -4.25 5.18 1.24
C GLU A 30 -4.01 3.96 2.15
N LEU A 31 -2.77 3.78 2.63
CA LEU A 31 -2.45 2.69 3.56
C LEU A 31 -3.19 2.84 4.89
N LYS A 32 -3.33 4.06 5.42
CA LYS A 32 -4.12 4.34 6.62
C LYS A 32 -5.58 3.97 6.43
N THR A 33 -6.14 4.26 5.25
CA THR A 33 -7.51 3.94 4.87
C THR A 33 -7.74 2.43 4.78
N TYR A 34 -6.84 1.69 4.15
CA TYR A 34 -6.94 0.22 4.13
C TYR A 34 -6.77 -0.37 5.53
N ARG A 35 -5.85 0.15 6.34
CA ARG A 35 -5.62 -0.31 7.72
C ARG A 35 -6.79 -0.04 8.66
N SER A 36 -7.67 0.93 8.36
CA SER A 36 -8.88 1.14 9.16
C SER A 36 -10.00 0.14 8.87
N VAL A 37 -9.88 -0.65 7.80
CA VAL A 37 -10.90 -1.63 7.37
C VAL A 37 -10.38 -3.07 7.42
N PHE A 38 -9.10 -3.28 7.10
CA PHE A 38 -8.48 -4.61 7.07
C PHE A 38 -7.53 -4.81 8.25
N PRO A 39 -7.59 -5.96 8.94
CA PRO A 39 -6.69 -6.26 10.05
C PRO A 39 -5.23 -6.46 9.61
N VAL A 40 -4.99 -6.80 8.34
CA VAL A 40 -3.64 -7.01 7.79
C VAL A 40 -3.51 -6.22 6.51
N VAL A 41 -2.49 -5.34 6.43
CA VAL A 41 -2.15 -4.56 5.24
C VAL A 41 -0.63 -4.49 5.09
N ASN A 42 -0.12 -5.16 4.07
CA ASN A 42 1.29 -5.19 3.71
C ASN A 42 1.57 -4.40 2.43
N LEU A 43 2.74 -3.80 2.36
CA LEU A 43 3.24 -3.02 1.23
C LEU A 43 4.55 -3.64 0.75
N TYR A 44 4.67 -3.90 -0.55
CA TYR A 44 5.84 -4.52 -1.16
C TYR A 44 6.39 -3.63 -2.28
N ARG A 45 7.71 -3.39 -2.28
CA ARG A 45 8.38 -2.66 -3.37
C ARG A 45 8.44 -3.54 -4.62
N VAL A 46 8.01 -3.00 -5.76
CA VAL A 46 8.20 -3.70 -7.04
C VAL A 46 9.67 -3.62 -7.46
N ASP A 47 10.29 -2.46 -7.34
CA ASP A 47 11.69 -2.23 -7.68
C ASP A 47 12.53 -1.94 -6.41
N PRO A 48 13.37 -2.88 -5.96
CA PRO A 48 14.16 -2.70 -4.75
C PRO A 48 15.35 -1.75 -4.94
N THR A 49 15.65 -1.34 -6.17
CA THR A 49 16.78 -0.44 -6.46
C THR A 49 16.43 1.04 -6.30
N LYS A 50 15.13 1.36 -6.20
CA LYS A 50 14.62 2.73 -6.06
C LYS A 50 14.80 3.24 -4.64
N ALA A 51 15.28 4.47 -4.52
CA ALA A 51 15.35 5.16 -3.23
C ALA A 51 13.95 5.43 -2.68
N ASP A 52 13.84 5.68 -1.38
CA ASP A 52 12.56 5.93 -0.72
C ASP A 52 11.90 7.23 -1.20
N SER A 53 12.70 8.18 -1.70
CA SER A 53 12.26 9.42 -2.33
C SER A 53 11.84 9.27 -3.80
N ASP A 54 12.13 8.13 -4.44
CA ASP A 54 11.87 7.95 -5.86
C ASP A 54 10.47 7.41 -6.10
N VAL A 55 9.81 7.94 -7.14
CA VAL A 55 8.50 7.44 -7.58
C VAL A 55 8.65 6.01 -8.09
N GLN A 56 7.82 5.12 -7.55
CA GLN A 56 7.79 3.71 -7.93
C GLN A 56 6.40 3.10 -7.71
N ASN A 57 6.24 1.88 -8.22
CA ASN A 57 5.05 1.08 -7.96
C ASN A 57 5.24 0.22 -6.71
N PHE A 58 4.17 0.08 -5.94
CA PHE A 58 4.07 -0.82 -4.82
C PHE A 58 2.91 -1.78 -5.02
N ILE A 59 3.07 -3.01 -4.55
CA ILE A 59 1.95 -3.94 -4.39
C ILE A 59 1.45 -3.82 -2.96
N VAL A 60 0.17 -3.48 -2.81
CA VAL A 60 -0.54 -3.49 -1.53
C VAL A 60 -1.33 -4.78 -1.44
N VAL A 61 -1.19 -5.48 -0.33
CA VAL A 61 -1.95 -6.70 -0.02
C VAL A 61 -2.69 -6.49 1.29
N ALA A 62 -4.02 -6.48 1.22
CA ALA A 62 -4.90 -6.30 2.37
C ALA A 62 -5.77 -7.56 2.58
N ALA A 63 -5.69 -8.18 3.75
CA ALA A 63 -6.40 -9.43 4.05
C ALA A 63 -7.46 -9.22 5.12
N LYS A 64 -8.63 -9.86 4.93
CA LYS A 64 -9.75 -9.81 5.88
C LYS A 64 -9.50 -10.69 7.12
N ASN A 65 -8.73 -11.76 6.96
CA ASN A 65 -8.35 -12.65 8.05
C ASN A 65 -7.04 -12.18 8.71
N GLN A 66 -7.06 -11.97 10.03
CA GLN A 66 -5.87 -11.58 10.81
C GLN A 66 -4.74 -12.62 10.78
N ASN A 67 -5.10 -13.89 10.58
CA ASN A 67 -4.17 -15.01 10.51
C ASN A 67 -3.75 -15.36 9.07
N ALA A 68 -4.04 -14.49 8.09
CA ALA A 68 -3.64 -14.73 6.71
C ALA A 68 -2.12 -14.85 6.60
N ASP A 69 -1.64 -15.99 6.08
CA ASP A 69 -0.22 -16.20 5.86
C ASP A 69 0.21 -15.65 4.51
N LEU A 70 0.85 -14.47 4.54
CA LEU A 70 1.34 -13.76 3.35
C LEU A 70 2.85 -13.94 3.15
N ARG A 71 3.48 -14.92 3.80
CA ARG A 71 4.95 -15.02 3.91
C ARG A 71 5.63 -15.84 2.82
N GLY A 72 4.90 -16.47 1.89
CA GLY A 72 5.55 -17.32 0.91
C GLY A 72 4.72 -17.63 -0.33
N SER A 73 5.44 -17.94 -1.41
CA SER A 73 4.90 -18.50 -2.64
C SER A 73 5.88 -19.54 -3.19
N ARG A 74 5.35 -20.56 -3.86
CA ARG A 74 6.16 -21.52 -4.64
C ARG A 74 6.64 -20.93 -5.95
N ASP A 75 5.99 -19.86 -6.42
CA ASP A 75 6.41 -19.12 -7.59
C ASP A 75 7.63 -18.25 -7.24
N ALA A 76 8.70 -18.37 -8.03
CA ALA A 76 9.97 -17.72 -7.76
C ALA A 76 9.87 -16.18 -7.81
N PHE A 77 9.04 -15.65 -8.72
CA PHE A 77 8.84 -14.22 -8.86
C PHE A 77 8.07 -13.67 -7.65
N LEU A 78 6.94 -14.30 -7.29
CA LEU A 78 6.16 -13.90 -6.12
C LEU A 78 6.96 -14.05 -4.83
N SER A 79 7.73 -15.12 -4.68
CA SER A 79 8.62 -15.31 -3.53
C SER A 79 9.62 -14.16 -3.42
N SER A 80 10.25 -13.76 -4.53
CA SER A 80 11.16 -12.61 -4.57
C SER A 80 10.48 -11.27 -4.28
N LEU A 81 9.22 -11.08 -4.67
CA LEU A 81 8.46 -9.87 -4.36
C LEU A 81 8.09 -9.80 -2.87
N LEU A 82 7.69 -10.93 -2.27
CA LEU A 82 7.26 -10.98 -0.87
C LEU A 82 8.40 -10.68 0.12
N THR A 83 9.67 -10.89 -0.27
CA THR A 83 10.81 -10.47 0.56
C THR A 83 11.00 -8.95 0.61
N ARG A 84 10.38 -8.20 -0.31
CA ARG A 84 10.53 -6.73 -0.45
C ARG A 84 9.49 -5.97 0.35
N GLN A 85 8.99 -6.56 1.43
CA GLN A 85 8.03 -5.91 2.31
C GLN A 85 8.65 -4.67 2.96
N VAL A 86 7.94 -3.55 2.92
CA VAL A 86 8.33 -2.34 3.65
C VAL A 86 8.05 -2.55 5.13
N GLN A 87 9.11 -2.78 5.91
CA GLN A 87 9.02 -3.04 7.36
C GLN A 87 9.04 -1.76 8.21
N LYS A 88 9.53 -0.65 7.65
CA LYS A 88 9.62 0.62 8.38
C LYS A 88 8.21 1.15 8.68
N PRO A 89 7.95 1.64 9.91
CA PRO A 89 6.75 2.40 10.19
C PRO A 89 6.71 3.62 9.27
N LEU A 90 5.81 3.61 8.29
CA LEU A 90 5.47 4.82 7.57
C LEU A 90 4.79 5.74 8.58
N GLY A 91 5.35 6.94 8.80
CA GLY A 91 4.83 7.90 9.77
C GLY A 91 3.32 8.10 9.62
N SER A 92 2.65 8.55 10.69
CA SER A 92 1.20 8.71 10.72
C SER A 92 0.72 9.51 9.49
N GLY A 93 0.06 8.82 8.54
CA GLY A 93 -0.57 9.47 7.40
C GLY A 93 -1.57 10.53 7.89
N GLU A 94 -1.65 11.65 7.16
CA GLU A 94 -2.36 12.83 7.63
C GLU A 94 -3.85 12.52 7.86
N THR A 95 -4.52 11.81 6.94
CA THR A 95 -5.97 11.58 6.99
C THR A 95 -6.39 10.23 6.38
N ILE A 96 -7.50 9.65 6.84
CA ILE A 96 -8.18 8.54 6.15
C ILE A 96 -8.95 9.14 4.97
N LEU A 97 -8.74 8.61 3.77
CA LEU A 97 -9.43 9.08 2.58
C LEU A 97 -10.89 8.60 2.62
N THR A 98 -11.80 9.53 2.37
CA THR A 98 -13.26 9.30 2.32
C THR A 98 -13.81 9.99 1.08
N ASP A 99 -14.96 9.55 0.55
CA ASP A 99 -15.55 10.20 -0.63
C ASP A 99 -16.02 11.65 -0.34
N GLU A 100 -16.26 11.96 0.94
CA GLU A 100 -16.66 13.28 1.44
C GLU A 100 -15.54 14.34 1.32
N LEU A 101 -14.31 13.88 1.13
CA LEU A 101 -13.15 14.73 0.91
C LEU A 101 -12.30 14.00 -0.14
N ALA A 102 -12.41 14.40 -1.40
CA ALA A 102 -11.57 13.87 -2.47
C ALA A 102 -10.34 14.78 -2.72
N PRO A 103 -9.30 14.79 -1.85
CA PRO A 103 -8.02 15.41 -2.17
C PRO A 103 -7.16 14.46 -3.03
N VAL A 104 -7.73 13.40 -3.63
CA VAL A 104 -6.97 12.43 -4.42
C VAL A 104 -6.32 13.13 -5.62
N GLU A 105 -7.06 13.97 -6.35
CA GLU A 105 -6.46 14.81 -7.40
C GLU A 105 -5.45 15.81 -6.83
N TYR A 106 -5.71 16.38 -5.65
CA TYR A 106 -4.80 17.33 -5.00
C TYR A 106 -3.45 16.67 -4.65
N TYR A 107 -3.44 15.50 -4.03
CA TYR A 107 -2.19 14.81 -3.69
C TYR A 107 -1.44 14.29 -4.92
N ASN A 108 -2.18 13.78 -5.92
CA ASN A 108 -1.58 13.35 -7.18
C ASN A 108 -0.92 14.49 -7.95
N SER A 109 -1.37 15.74 -7.75
CA SER A 109 -0.74 16.91 -8.39
C SER A 109 0.70 17.15 -7.95
N PHE A 110 1.07 16.78 -6.72
CA PHE A 110 2.43 16.94 -6.20
C PHE A 110 3.41 15.88 -6.70
N ILE A 111 2.91 14.74 -7.19
CA ILE A 111 3.75 13.66 -7.73
C ILE A 111 4.22 13.99 -9.16
N ARG A 112 3.46 14.77 -9.93
CA ARG A 112 3.81 15.11 -11.33
C ARG A 112 4.85 16.22 -11.49
N ASN A 113 5.11 17.00 -10.43
CA ASN A 113 5.94 18.21 -10.49
C ASN A 113 7.38 18.04 -9.95
N ASN A 114 7.84 16.81 -9.70
CA ASN A 114 9.24 16.52 -9.36
C ASN A 114 9.90 15.64 -10.43
#